data_AF-A0A0G1LI30-F1
#
_entry.id   AF-A0A0G1LI30-F1
#
_cell.length_a   1.000
_cell.length_b   1.000
_cell.length_c   1.000
_cell.angle_alpha   90.00
_cell.angle_beta   90.00
_cell.angle_gamma   90.00
#
_symmetry.space_group_name_H-M   'P 1'
#
loop_
_entity.id
_entity.type
_entity.pdbx_description
1 polymer ?
#
loop_
_entity_poly.entity_id
_entity_poly.type
_entity_poly.pdbx_seq_one_letter_code
_entity_poly.pdbx_strand_id
1 'polypeptide(L)'
;RILEEVRWGKPRGVALKLGFERSWNSIRDSNMSSLITAAVLFYFGSGVVRGFALTLGIGILVSLFTSVFVVRTVIKTVGRF
;
A
#
# COMPACT_ATOMS: atom_id res chain seq x y z
N ARG A 1 4.91 -10.87 9.33
CA ARG A 1 6.22 -10.32 8.91
C ARG A 1 6.91 -9.50 10.00
N ILE A 2 6.29 -8.50 10.64
CA ILE A 2 6.91 -7.82 11.82
C ILE A 2 7.21 -8.82 12.97
N LEU A 3 6.32 -9.80 13.21
CA LEU A 3 6.52 -10.86 14.20
C LEU A 3 7.68 -11.84 13.86
N GLU A 4 8.10 -11.94 12.59
CA GLU A 4 9.21 -12.82 12.18
C GLU A 4 10.58 -12.17 12.49
N GLU A 5 10.70 -10.86 12.31
CA GLU A 5 11.92 -10.10 12.66
C GLU A 5 12.11 -9.98 14.19
N VAL A 6 11.02 -9.87 14.97
CA VAL A 6 11.07 -9.90 16.44
C VAL A 6 11.54 -11.26 16.96
N ARG A 7 11.21 -12.34 16.24
CA ARG A 7 11.63 -13.71 16.59
C ARG A 7 13.10 -13.99 16.29
N TRP A 8 13.75 -13.17 15.46
CA TRP A 8 15.19 -13.20 15.18
C TRP A 8 16.02 -12.30 16.10
N GLY A 9 15.43 -11.77 17.18
CA GLY A 9 16.19 -11.10 18.25
C GLY A 9 16.75 -9.73 17.88
N LYS A 10 16.33 -9.13 16.76
CA LYS A 10 16.75 -7.76 16.42
C LYS A 10 16.08 -6.74 17.35
N PRO A 11 16.79 -5.66 17.74
CA PRO A 11 16.23 -4.61 18.58
C PRO A 11 14.92 -4.08 17.98
N ARG A 12 13.87 -4.01 18.80
CA ARG A 12 12.47 -3.75 18.37
C ARG A 12 12.34 -2.55 17.43
N GLY A 13 13.12 -1.49 17.64
CA GLY A 13 13.12 -0.31 16.77
C GLY A 13 13.63 -0.55 15.34
N VAL A 14 14.63 -1.43 15.15
CA VAL A 14 15.20 -1.76 13.84
C VAL A 14 14.30 -2.74 13.09
N ALA A 15 13.76 -3.73 13.80
CA ALA A 15 12.82 -4.73 13.26
C ALA A 15 11.52 -4.07 12.75
N LEU A 16 10.99 -3.08 13.48
CA LEU A 16 9.83 -2.29 13.04
C LEU A 16 10.12 -1.52 11.76
N LYS A 17 11.28 -0.83 11.68
CA LYS A 17 11.66 -0.02 10.53
C LYS A 17 11.84 -0.87 9.26
N LEU A 18 12.61 -1.96 9.35
CA LEU A 18 12.84 -2.89 8.22
C LEU A 18 11.56 -3.62 7.80
N GLY A 19 10.76 -4.06 8.78
CA GLY A 19 9.50 -4.74 8.53
C GLY A 19 8.49 -3.85 7.80
N PHE A 20 8.38 -2.58 8.21
CA PHE A 20 7.52 -1.60 7.55
C PHE A 20 8.02 -1.22 6.15
N GLU A 21 9.32 -0.99 5.97
CA GLU A 21 9.86 -0.56 4.68
C GLU A 21 9.67 -1.62 3.58
N ARG A 22 9.85 -2.91 3.92
CA ARG A 22 9.57 -4.02 3.00
C ARG A 22 8.08 -4.21 2.72
N SER A 23 7.24 -4.11 3.75
CA SER A 23 5.79 -4.25 3.56
C SER A 23 5.20 -3.07 2.80
N TRP A 24 5.76 -1.87 2.95
CA TRP A 24 5.41 -0.67 2.18
C TRP A 24 5.59 -0.86 0.67
N ASN A 25 6.74 -1.35 0.24
CA ASN A 25 6.97 -1.66 -1.19
C ASN A 25 5.96 -2.68 -1.71
N SER A 26 5.69 -3.74 -0.95
CA SER A 26 4.72 -4.76 -1.36
C SER A 26 3.29 -4.22 -1.47
N ILE A 27 2.88 -3.31 -0.58
CA ILE A 27 1.57 -2.64 -0.65
C ILE A 27 1.49 -1.76 -1.90
N ARG A 28 2.52 -0.97 -2.17
CA ARG A 28 2.56 -0.10 -3.35
C ARG A 28 2.48 -0.91 -4.65
N ASP A 29 3.26 -1.98 -4.75
CA ASP A 29 3.30 -2.81 -5.96
C ASP A 29 1.96 -3.52 -6.20
N SER A 30 1.26 -3.96 -5.14
CA SER A 30 -0.08 -4.55 -5.24
C SER A 30 -1.14 -3.55 -5.73
N ASN A 31 -1.09 -2.30 -5.24
CA ASN A 31 -1.95 -1.21 -5.74
C ASN A 31 -1.60 -0.84 -7.20
N MET A 32 -0.31 -0.87 -7.57
CA MET A 32 0.14 -0.62 -8.94
C MET A 32 -0.42 -1.67 -9.91
N SER A 33 -0.40 -2.95 -9.54
CA SER A 33 -1.01 -4.03 -10.33
C SER A 33 -2.52 -3.79 -10.53
N SER A 34 -3.21 -3.34 -9.48
CA SER A 34 -4.65 -3.03 -9.55
C SER A 34 -4.94 -1.84 -10.46
N LEU A 35 -4.07 -0.82 -10.47
CA LEU A 35 -4.14 0.32 -11.40
C LEU A 35 -3.97 -0.12 -12.85
N ILE A 36 -3.05 -1.06 -13.11
CA ILE A 36 -2.88 -1.65 -14.45
C ILE A 36 -4.15 -2.39 -14.86
N THR A 37 -4.76 -3.17 -13.96
CA THR A 37 -6.04 -3.84 -14.23
C THR A 37 -7.15 -2.83 -14.54
N ALA A 38 -7.23 -1.72 -13.78
CA ALA A 38 -8.19 -0.65 -14.05
C ALA A 38 -7.96 -0.01 -15.42
N ALA A 39 -6.70 0.24 -15.80
CA ALA A 39 -6.35 0.80 -17.11
C ALA A 39 -6.74 -0.13 -18.26
N VAL A 40 -6.50 -1.44 -18.11
CA VAL A 40 -6.92 -2.46 -19.08
C VAL A 40 -8.45 -2.50 -19.20
N LEU A 41 -9.17 -2.51 -18.06
CA LEU A 41 -10.64 -2.49 -18.05
C LEU A 41 -11.21 -1.19 -18.65
N PHE A 42 -10.55 -0.06 -18.49
CA PHE A 42 -10.97 1.20 -19.09
C PHE A 42 -10.78 1.19 -20.62
N TYR A 43 -9.66 0.65 -21.09
CA TYR A 43 -9.34 0.60 -22.52
C TYR A 43 -10.23 -0.40 -23.28
N PHE A 44 -10.33 -1.63 -22.76
CA PHE A 44 -11.08 -2.73 -23.38
C PHE A 44 -12.56 -2.80 -22.97
N GLY A 45 -12.94 -2.19 -21.85
CA GLY A 45 -14.32 -2.19 -21.38
C GLY A 45 -15.23 -1.24 -22.17
N SER A 46 -16.52 -1.54 -22.18
CA SER A 46 -17.56 -0.70 -22.79
C SER A 46 -18.71 -0.42 -21.82
N GLY A 47 -19.38 0.72 -22.02
CA GLY A 47 -20.55 1.14 -21.23
C GLY A 47 -20.29 1.20 -19.72
N VAL A 48 -20.80 0.21 -19.00
CA VAL A 48 -20.74 0.12 -17.53
C VAL A 48 -19.32 -0.19 -17.02
N VAL A 49 -18.55 -1.00 -17.76
CA VAL A 49 -17.20 -1.43 -17.32
C VAL A 49 -16.22 -0.27 -17.29
N ARG A 50 -16.33 0.70 -18.20
CA ARG A 50 -15.54 1.94 -18.17
C ARG A 50 -15.83 2.80 -16.95
N GLY A 51 -17.12 2.91 -16.58
CA GLY A 51 -17.52 3.62 -15.36
C GLY A 51 -16.95 2.96 -14.12
N PHE A 52 -17.05 1.63 -14.01
CA PHE A 52 -16.45 0.86 -12.92
C PHE A 52 -14.93 1.04 -12.84
N ALA A 53 -14.24 0.92 -13.98
CA ALA A 53 -12.79 1.09 -14.06
C ALA A 53 -12.33 2.47 -13.58
N LEU A 54 -13.09 3.53 -13.92
CA LEU A 54 -12.81 4.89 -13.47
C LEU A 54 -12.91 5.01 -11.94
N THR A 55 -14.00 4.51 -11.35
CA THR A 55 -14.22 4.56 -9.90
C THR A 55 -13.17 3.74 -9.15
N LEU A 56 -12.80 2.57 -9.69
CA LEU A 56 -11.77 1.71 -9.12
C LEU A 56 -10.39 2.39 -9.18
N GLY A 57 -10.05 3.04 -10.29
CA GLY A 57 -8.81 3.81 -10.44
C GLY A 57 -8.72 4.96 -9.43
N ILE A 58 -9.79 5.75 -9.29
CA ILE A 58 -9.86 6.84 -8.30
C ILE A 58 -9.72 6.29 -6.87
N GLY A 59 -10.41 5.19 -6.56
CA GLY A 59 -10.31 4.52 -5.25
C GLY A 59 -8.90 4.08 -4.91
N ILE A 60 -8.17 3.50 -5.86
CA ILE A 60 -6.77 3.08 -5.67
C ILE A 60 -5.87 4.30 -5.45
N LEU A 61 -6.06 5.40 -6.20
CA LEU A 61 -5.28 6.63 -6.00
C LEU A 61 -5.49 7.23 -4.59
N VAL A 62 -6.74 7.31 -4.14
CA VAL A 62 -7.08 7.79 -2.79
C VAL A 62 -6.51 6.86 -1.71
N SER A 63 -6.58 5.55 -1.93
CA SER A 63 -6.00 4.54 -1.03
C SER A 63 -4.48 4.68 -0.92
N LEU A 64 -3.79 4.84 -2.06
CA LEU A 64 -2.34 5.07 -2.11
C LEU A 64 -1.94 6.34 -1.36
N PHE A 65 -2.65 7.44 -1.61
CA PHE A 65 -2.42 8.70 -0.91
C PHE A 65 -2.59 8.54 0.62
N THR A 66 -3.70 7.93 1.03
CA THR A 66 -3.99 7.64 2.44
C THR A 66 -2.92 6.77 3.06
N SER A 67 -2.49 5.70 2.38
CA SER A 67 -1.43 4.82 2.85
C SER A 67 -0.11 5.57 3.09
N VAL A 68 0.29 6.48 2.19
CA VAL A 68 1.54 7.25 2.36
C VAL A 68 1.45 8.12 3.61
N PHE A 69 0.31 8.80 3.77
CA PHE A 69 0.09 9.73 4.88
C PHE A 69 -0.01 9.00 6.23
N VAL A 70 -0.78 7.91 6.27
CA VAL A 70 -0.99 7.09 7.46
C VAL A 70 0.31 6.43 7.88
N VAL A 71 1.08 5.85 6.96
CA VAL A 71 2.36 5.18 7.29
C VAL A 71 3.38 6.18 7.84
N ARG A 72 3.51 7.37 7.25
CA ARG A 72 4.39 8.41 7.79
C ARG A 72 3.94 8.86 9.19
N THR A 73 2.65 9.01 9.41
CA THR A 73 2.09 9.43 10.71
C THR A 73 2.28 8.36 11.78
N VAL A 74 1.95 7.11 11.47
CA VAL A 74 2.09 5.97 12.39
C VAL A 74 3.55 5.76 12.76
N ILE A 75 4.48 5.79 11.81
CA ILE A 75 5.92 5.67 12.10
C ILE A 75 6.38 6.80 13.03
N LYS A 76 5.95 8.03 12.77
CA LYS A 76 6.33 9.20 13.59
C LYS A 76 5.77 9.13 15.02
N THR A 77 4.56 8.58 15.19
CA THR A 77 3.91 8.43 16.51
C THR A 77 4.45 7.21 17.27
N VAL A 78 4.66 6.07 16.61
CA VAL A 78 5.19 4.85 17.24
C VAL A 78 6.67 4.99 17.58
N GLY A 79 7.48 5.63 16.72
CA GLY A 79 8.90 5.86 17.01
C GLY A 79 9.16 6.89 18.11
N ARG A 80 8.12 7.50 18.67
CA ARG A 80 8.17 8.42 19.80
C ARG A 80 7.87 7.72 21.14
N PHE A 81 7.44 6.46 21.11
CA PHE A 81 7.33 5.55 22.25
C PHE A 81 8.50 4.57 22.28
#